data_AF-S3ZS99-F1
#
_entry.id   AF-S3ZS99-F1
#
_cell.length_a   1.000
_cell.length_b   1.000
_cell.length_c   1.000
_cell.angle_alpha   90.00
_cell.angle_beta   90.00
_cell.angle_gamma   90.00
#
_symmetry.space_group_name_H-M   'P 1'
#
loop_
_entity.id
_entity.type
_entity.pdbx_description
1 polymer ?
#
loop_
_entity_poly.entity_id
_entity_poly.type
_entity_poly.pdbx_seq_one_letter_code
_entity_poly.pdbx_strand_id
1 'polypeptide(L)'
;MRISHVHNPGSAGPGKKQCDEYPFRSTLEGAAEHQYDPDARKFNVSAKPVPAEHNRDAGLLLKGFYAKNRMLADTEDDAFLVKITP
;
A
#
# COMPACT_ATOMS: atom_id res chain seq x y z
N MET A 1 -7.57 -13.23 -2.36
CA MET A 1 -7.59 -11.81 -2.75
C MET A 1 -8.35 -11.70 -4.07
N ARG A 2 -9.55 -11.11 -4.11
CA ARG A 2 -10.27 -10.89 -5.38
C ARG A 2 -9.88 -9.51 -5.89
N ILE A 3 -9.33 -9.44 -7.10
CA ILE A 3 -9.01 -8.19 -7.80
C ILE A 3 -10.34 -7.55 -8.18
N SER A 4 -10.84 -6.64 -7.36
CA SER A 4 -12.04 -5.86 -7.64
C SER A 4 -11.66 -4.51 -8.21
N HIS A 5 -11.90 -4.34 -9.51
CA HIS A 5 -12.09 -3.09 -10.25
C HIS A 5 -11.22 -1.89 -9.86
N VAL A 6 -10.29 -1.57 -10.77
CA VAL A 6 -9.51 -0.32 -10.90
C VAL A 6 -10.29 0.89 -10.38
N HIS A 7 -10.07 1.26 -9.12
CA HIS A 7 -10.36 2.59 -8.61
C HIS A 7 -9.09 3.42 -8.73
N ASN A 8 -9.20 4.64 -9.25
CA ASN A 8 -8.10 5.58 -9.34
C ASN A 8 -7.41 5.69 -7.95
N PRO A 9 -6.09 5.43 -7.82
CA PRO A 9 -5.36 5.43 -6.55
C PRO A 9 -5.29 6.83 -5.94
N GLY A 10 -6.40 7.31 -5.40
CA GLY A 10 -6.50 8.65 -4.81
C GLY A 10 -7.91 9.15 -4.57
N SER A 11 -8.94 8.61 -5.21
CA SER A 11 -10.31 9.08 -5.03
C SER A 11 -11.17 8.04 -4.33
N ALA A 12 -11.18 8.07 -3.00
CA ALA A 12 -12.31 7.52 -2.28
C ALA A 12 -13.47 8.51 -2.38
N GLY A 13 -14.65 8.02 -2.75
CA GLY A 13 -15.89 8.79 -2.69
C GLY A 13 -16.17 9.37 -1.29
N PRO A 14 -17.23 10.18 -1.14
CA PRO A 14 -17.38 11.18 -0.08
C PRO A 14 -17.05 10.69 1.34
N GLY A 15 -16.03 11.31 1.94
CA GLY A 15 -15.81 11.56 3.37
C GLY A 15 -15.64 10.39 4.35
N LYS A 16 -16.04 9.16 4.01
CA LYS A 16 -16.12 8.05 4.98
C LYS A 16 -15.29 6.83 4.63
N LYS A 17 -14.76 6.75 3.41
CA LYS A 17 -13.90 5.65 2.98
C LYS A 17 -12.59 6.18 2.43
N GLN A 18 -11.56 5.36 2.46
CA GLN A 18 -10.28 5.56 1.80
C GLN A 18 -9.92 4.29 1.03
N CYS A 19 -9.17 4.42 -0.06
CA CYS A 19 -8.62 3.27 -0.77
C CYS A 19 -7.42 2.75 0.02
N ASP A 20 -7.55 1.55 0.57
CA ASP A 20 -6.43 0.76 1.06
C ASP A 20 -5.77 0.06 -0.13
N GLU A 21 -4.44 0.10 -0.20
CA GLU A 21 -3.64 -0.32 -1.35
C GLU A 21 -2.69 -1.46 -0.97
N TYR A 22 -2.65 -2.51 -1.79
CA TYR A 22 -1.69 -3.60 -1.67
C TYR A 22 -1.10 -3.99 -3.05
N PRO A 23 0.24 -4.07 -3.21
CA PRO A 23 1.26 -3.74 -2.21
C PRO A 23 1.18 -2.29 -1.72
N PHE A 24 1.72 -2.00 -0.52
CA PHE A 24 1.55 -0.68 0.10
C PHE A 24 2.24 0.39 -0.75
N ARG A 25 1.64 1.58 -0.86
CA ARG A 25 2.22 2.71 -1.61
C ARG A 25 3.65 3.10 -1.20
N SER A 26 4.03 2.82 0.04
CA SER A 26 5.36 3.04 0.60
C SER A 26 6.41 1.98 0.23
N THR A 27 6.04 0.95 -0.53
CA THR A 27 6.95 -0.11 -1.02
C THR A 27 7.28 0.10 -2.49
N LEU A 28 8.39 -0.47 -2.98
CA LEU A 28 8.76 -0.36 -4.40
C LEU A 28 7.66 -0.92 -5.31
N GLU A 29 7.10 -2.08 -4.96
CA GLU A 29 6.08 -2.78 -5.74
C GLU A 29 4.72 -2.09 -5.74
N GLY A 30 4.43 -1.29 -4.71
CA GLY A 30 3.20 -0.51 -4.59
C GLY A 30 3.34 0.94 -5.04
N ALA A 31 4.58 1.42 -5.20
CA ALA A 31 4.86 2.72 -5.79
C ALA A 31 4.52 2.69 -7.29
N ALA A 32 4.49 3.86 -7.93
CA ALA A 32 4.29 3.96 -9.36
C ALA A 32 5.55 3.52 -10.15
N GLU A 33 6.14 2.38 -9.80
CA GLU A 33 7.38 1.82 -10.35
C GLU A 33 7.32 1.72 -11.88
N HIS A 34 6.17 1.32 -12.44
CA HIS A 34 5.91 1.30 -13.88
C HIS A 34 6.10 2.64 -14.63
N GLN A 35 6.28 3.76 -13.92
CA GLN A 35 6.64 5.05 -14.51
C GLN A 35 8.16 5.19 -14.75
N TYR A 36 8.96 4.38 -14.06
CA TYR A 36 10.42 4.46 -14.04
C TYR A 36 11.09 3.17 -14.54
N ASP A 37 10.43 2.03 -14.37
CA ASP A 37 10.84 0.72 -14.89
C ASP A 37 9.87 0.26 -16.00
N PRO A 38 10.34 0.11 -17.25
CA PRO A 38 9.51 -0.36 -18.37
C PRO A 38 9.11 -1.84 -18.26
N ASP A 39 9.83 -2.65 -17.48
CA ASP A 39 9.54 -4.06 -17.27
C ASP A 39 8.55 -4.28 -16.11
N ALA A 40 8.31 -3.26 -15.29
CA ALA A 40 7.35 -3.33 -14.19
C ALA A 40 5.91 -3.48 -14.70
N ARG A 41 5.18 -4.40 -14.08
CA ARG A 41 3.80 -4.72 -14.50
C ARG A 41 2.84 -3.61 -14.11
N LYS A 42 2.48 -2.79 -15.10
CA LYS A 42 1.43 -1.77 -14.97
C LYS A 42 0.13 -2.39 -14.41
N PHE A 43 -0.41 -1.80 -13.34
CA PHE A 43 -1.64 -2.21 -12.65
C PHE A 43 -1.58 -3.49 -11.79
N ASN A 44 -0.40 -3.90 -11.29
CA ASN A 44 -0.29 -4.99 -10.32
C ASN A 44 -0.60 -4.56 -8.86
N VAL A 45 -1.70 -3.80 -8.67
CA VAL A 45 -2.13 -3.29 -7.37
C VAL A 45 -3.60 -3.62 -7.13
N SER A 46 -3.94 -3.93 -5.88
CA SER A 46 -5.32 -4.05 -5.42
C SER A 46 -5.67 -2.83 -4.59
N ALA A 47 -6.76 -2.14 -4.94
CA ALA A 47 -7.32 -1.06 -4.14
C ALA A 47 -8.69 -1.48 -3.62
N LYS A 48 -8.95 -1.30 -2.31
CA LYS A 48 -10.25 -1.57 -1.70
C LYS A 48 -10.71 -0.38 -0.86
N PRO A 49 -11.92 0.16 -1.11
CA PRO A 49 -12.50 1.16 -0.22
C PRO A 49 -12.81 0.55 1.15
N VAL A 50 -12.14 1.05 2.19
CA VAL A 50 -12.34 0.68 3.60
C VAL A 50 -12.74 1.94 4.41
N PRO A 51 -13.33 1.81 5.61
CA PRO A 51 -13.60 2.97 6.47
C PRO A 51 -12.32 3.80 6.70
N ALA A 52 -12.42 5.12 6.56
CA ALA A 52 -11.25 6.01 6.62
C ALA A 52 -10.51 5.91 7.96
N GLU A 53 -11.24 5.75 9.06
CA GLU A 53 -10.67 5.55 10.40
C GLU A 53 -9.82 4.28 10.47
N HIS A 54 -10.32 3.16 9.94
CA HIS A 54 -9.55 1.90 9.94
C HIS A 54 -8.29 2.01 9.08
N ASN A 55 -8.38 2.68 7.93
CA ASN A 55 -7.23 2.90 7.06
C ASN A 55 -6.15 3.76 7.74
N ARG A 56 -6.58 4.83 8.42
CA ARG A 56 -5.69 5.71 9.19
C ARG A 56 -4.99 4.94 10.31
N ASP A 57 -5.75 4.19 11.10
CA ASP A 57 -5.21 3.49 12.26
C ASP A 57 -4.26 2.36 11.83
N ALA A 58 -4.58 1.62 10.76
CA ALA A 58 -3.67 0.65 10.15
C ALA A 58 -2.38 1.32 9.60
N GLY A 59 -2.50 2.47 8.95
CA GLY A 59 -1.36 3.25 8.46
C GLY A 59 -0.44 3.74 9.59
N LEU A 60 -1.00 4.12 10.74
CA LEU A 60 -0.21 4.47 11.93
C LEU A 60 0.57 3.28 12.49
N LEU A 61 -0.03 2.09 12.52
CA LEU A 61 0.65 0.86 12.94
C LEU A 61 1.78 0.49 11.98
N LEU A 62 1.54 0.58 10.66
CA LEU A 62 2.56 0.33 9.63
C LEU A 62 3.72 1.32 9.75
N LYS A 63 3.44 2.61 9.95
CA LYS A 63 4.48 3.63 10.22
C LYS A 63 5.29 3.30 11.47
N GLY A 64 4.63 2.86 12.54
CA GLY A 64 5.30 2.42 13.76
C GLY A 64 6.20 1.21 13.56
N PHE A 65 5.77 0.25 12.72
CA PHE A 65 6.60 -0.88 12.31
C PHE A 65 7.84 -0.42 11.54
N TYR A 66 7.70 0.45 10.54
CA TYR A 66 8.85 1.00 9.81
C TYR A 66 9.84 1.70 10.74
N ALA A 67 9.37 2.57 11.62
CA ALA A 67 10.24 3.30 12.56
C ALA A 67 11.00 2.38 13.52
N LYS A 68 10.35 1.32 14.03
CA LYS A 68 10.97 0.37 14.97
C LYS A 68 12.02 -0.51 14.31
N ASN A 69 11.85 -0.81 13.03
CA ASN A 69 12.75 -1.68 12.27
C ASN A 69 13.72 -0.89 11.38
N ARG A 70 13.72 0.46 11.47
CA ARG A 70 14.55 1.37 10.67
C ARG A 70 14.41 1.16 9.17
N MET A 71 13.20 0.83 8.73
CA MET A 71 12.88 0.66 7.32
C MET A 71 12.70 2.00 6.64
N LEU A 72 12.88 2.04 5.32
CA LEU A 72 12.84 3.23 4.49
C LEU A 72 13.95 4.23 4.85
N ALA A 73 15.09 3.72 5.32
CA ALA A 73 16.27 4.51 5.71
C ALA A 73 17.30 4.64 4.56
N ASP A 74 16.86 4.45 3.31
CA ASP A 74 17.71 4.30 2.12
C ASP A 74 18.74 3.16 2.25
N THR A 75 18.32 2.05 2.88
CA THR A 75 19.13 0.83 2.98
C THR A 75 18.55 -0.27 2.11
N GLU A 76 19.40 -0.98 1.35
CA GLU A 76 19.03 -2.02 0.38
C GLU A 76 18.29 -3.24 1.01
N ASP A 77 18.26 -3.35 2.34
CA ASP A 77 17.75 -4.51 3.08
C ASP A 77 16.41 -4.26 3.81
N ASP A 78 15.56 -3.38 3.28
CA ASP A 78 14.25 -3.04 3.86
C ASP A 78 13.09 -3.96 3.40
N ALA A 79 13.39 -5.16 2.91
CA ALA A 79 12.39 -6.13 2.51
C ALA A 79 11.66 -6.75 3.71
N PHE A 80 10.35 -6.96 3.60
CA PHE A 80 9.55 -7.60 4.64
C PHE A 80 8.43 -8.45 4.06
N LEU A 81 7.98 -9.44 4.85
CA LEU A 81 6.86 -10.32 4.49
C LEU A 81 5.60 -9.91 5.24
N VAL A 82 4.47 -9.89 4.52
CA VAL A 82 3.14 -9.70 5.11
C VAL A 82 2.45 -11.05 5.27
N LYS A 83 2.03 -11.37 6.50
CA LYS A 83 1.22 -12.55 6.81
C LYS A 83 -0.10 -12.12 7.43
N ILE A 84 -1.21 -12.46 6.77
CA ILE A 84 -2.56 -12.29 7.32
C ILE A 84 -2.97 -13.62 7.96
N THR A 85 -3.29 -13.62 9.25
CA THR A 85 -3.81 -14.78 9.97
C THR A 85 -5.32 -14.68 10.13
N PRO A 86 -6.05 -15.81 10.17
CA PRO A 86 -7.47 -15.84 10.53
C PRO A 86 -7.74 -15.25 11.92
#